data_AF-A0A133U9Z3-F1
#
_entry.id   AF-A0A133U9Z3-F1
#
_cell.length_a   1.000
_cell.length_b   1.000
_cell.length_c   1.000
_cell.angle_alpha   90.00
_cell.angle_beta   90.00
_cell.angle_gamma   90.00
#
_symmetry.space_group_name_H-M   'P 1'
#
loop_
_entity.id
_entity.type
_entity.pdbx_description
1 polymer ?
#
loop_
_entity_poly.entity_id
_entity_poly.type
_entity_poly.pdbx_seq_one_letter_code
_entity_poly.pdbx_strand_id
1 'polypeptide(L)'
;MRRILKSRLSTLQNSVKKFWRDEDTERLKNRISWFREELDRWVERADGRDFALAANYIRRVREKLLTFAEAALLGDYVPYTNNKVEREFRENVYRTKRIGGSWSD
;
A
#
# COMPACT_ATOMS: atom_id res chain seq x y z
N MET A 1 -1.72 17.17 -4.40
CA MET A 1 -0.93 15.96 -4.71
C MET A 1 -1.33 14.74 -3.88
N ARG A 2 -1.43 14.82 -2.54
CA ARG A 2 -1.89 13.70 -1.68
C ARG A 2 -3.22 13.08 -2.13
N ARG A 3 -4.23 13.92 -2.43
CA ARG A 3 -5.56 13.46 -2.89
C ARG A 3 -5.49 12.64 -4.19
N ILE A 4 -4.61 13.03 -5.11
CA ILE A 4 -4.42 12.34 -6.40
C ILE A 4 -3.90 10.93 -6.15
N LEU A 5 -2.75 10.80 -5.47
CA LEU A 5 -2.15 9.50 -5.18
C LEU A 5 -3.09 8.58 -4.40
N LYS A 6 -3.79 9.12 -3.39
CA LYS A 6 -4.79 8.36 -2.62
C LYS A 6 -5.93 7.85 -3.51
N SER A 7 -6.44 8.68 -4.41
CA SER A 7 -7.49 8.28 -5.35
C SER A 7 -7.00 7.18 -6.29
N ARG A 8 -5.81 7.31 -6.87
CA ARG A 8 -5.23 6.30 -7.77
C ARG A 8 -5.00 4.95 -7.08
N LEU A 9 -4.48 4.99 -5.85
CA LEU A 9 -4.28 3.79 -5.04
C LEU A 9 -5.62 3.11 -4.73
N SER A 10 -6.66 3.87 -4.38
CA SER A 10 -8.00 3.33 -4.16
C SER A 10 -8.56 2.66 -5.41
N THR A 11 -8.29 3.20 -6.60
CA THR A 11 -8.71 2.58 -7.88
C THR A 11 -8.02 1.23 -8.10
N LEU A 12 -6.71 1.13 -7.82
CA LEU A 12 -5.98 -0.14 -7.90
C LEU A 12 -6.53 -1.16 -6.88
N GLN A 13 -6.73 -0.73 -5.63
CA GLN A 13 -7.32 -1.57 -4.58
C GLN A 13 -8.69 -2.13 -4.96
N ASN A 14 -9.55 -1.29 -5.54
CA ASN A 14 -10.87 -1.73 -6.01
C ASN A 14 -10.77 -2.68 -7.19
N SER A 15 -9.77 -2.52 -8.05
CA SER A 15 -9.53 -3.43 -9.18
C SER A 15 -9.05 -4.80 -8.71
N VAL A 16 -8.19 -4.86 -7.68
CA VAL A 16 -7.79 -6.13 -7.04
C VAL A 16 -8.99 -6.79 -6.35
N LYS A 17 -9.81 -6.04 -5.62
CA LYS A 17 -11.05 -6.58 -5.03
C LYS A 17 -11.99 -7.17 -6.08
N LYS A 18 -12.06 -6.54 -7.26
CA LYS A 18 -12.88 -7.01 -8.37
C LYS A 18 -12.28 -8.25 -9.02
N PHE A 19 -10.96 -8.28 -9.20
CA PHE A 19 -10.22 -9.45 -9.71
C PHE A 19 -10.52 -10.72 -8.91
N TRP A 20 -10.58 -10.64 -7.58
CA TRP A 20 -10.97 -11.80 -6.75
C TRP A 20 -12.41 -12.30 -6.94
N ARG A 21 -13.23 -11.62 -7.75
CA ARG A 21 -14.60 -12.03 -8.08
C ARG A 21 -14.76 -12.50 -9.52
N ASP A 22 -14.00 -11.93 -10.44
CA ASP A 22 -14.15 -12.16 -11.88
C ASP A 22 -12.90 -12.71 -12.58
N GLU A 23 -11.79 -12.84 -11.85
CA GLU A 23 -10.51 -13.42 -12.30
C GLU A 23 -9.95 -12.79 -13.59
N ASP A 24 -10.37 -11.56 -13.87
CA ASP A 24 -10.01 -10.79 -15.06
C ASP A 24 -8.57 -10.29 -14.96
N THR A 25 -7.66 -11.19 -15.36
CA THR A 25 -6.21 -11.04 -15.26
C THR A 25 -5.71 -9.88 -16.12
N GLU A 26 -6.20 -9.75 -17.35
CA GLU A 26 -5.76 -8.70 -18.28
C GLU A 26 -6.18 -7.32 -17.80
N ARG A 27 -7.40 -7.16 -17.26
CA ARG A 27 -7.78 -5.88 -16.65
C ARG A 27 -6.91 -5.54 -15.44
N LEU A 28 -6.54 -6.50 -14.61
CA LEU A 28 -5.67 -6.24 -13.47
C LEU A 28 -4.25 -5.84 -13.92
N LYS A 29 -3.67 -6.53 -14.91
CA LYS A 29 -2.39 -6.12 -15.52
C LYS A 29 -2.43 -4.71 -16.09
N ASN A 30 -3.48 -4.39 -16.86
CA ASN A 30 -3.70 -3.05 -17.40
C ASN A 30 -3.80 -2.00 -16.30
N ARG A 31 -4.48 -2.33 -15.18
CA ARG A 31 -4.58 -1.42 -14.04
C ARG A 31 -3.24 -1.22 -13.31
N ILE A 32 -2.43 -2.26 -13.19
CA ILE A 32 -1.07 -2.18 -12.61
C ILE A 32 -0.20 -1.27 -13.47
N SER A 33 -0.19 -1.48 -14.79
CA SER A 33 0.55 -0.64 -15.73
C SER A 33 0.11 0.83 -15.64
N TRP A 34 -1.19 1.09 -15.69
CA TRP A 34 -1.75 2.43 -15.50
C TRP A 34 -1.33 3.07 -14.16
N PHE A 35 -1.29 2.30 -13.07
CA PHE A 35 -0.89 2.84 -11.77
C PHE A 35 0.60 3.19 -11.74
N ARG A 36 1.47 2.43 -12.42
CA ARG A 36 2.90 2.80 -12.61
C ARG A 36 3.01 4.16 -13.27
N GLU A 37 2.32 4.37 -14.40
CA GLU A 37 2.33 5.66 -15.09
C GLU A 37 1.81 6.80 -14.20
N GLU A 38 0.77 6.55 -13.40
CA GLU A 38 0.26 7.56 -12.47
C GLU A 38 1.25 7.90 -11.35
N LEU A 39 2.07 6.95 -10.91
CA LEU A 39 3.17 7.22 -9.97
C LEU A 39 4.24 8.09 -10.62
N ASP A 40 4.64 7.80 -11.85
CA ASP A 40 5.64 8.59 -12.58
C ASP A 40 5.14 10.03 -12.81
N ARG A 41 3.89 10.19 -13.28
CA ARG A 41 3.24 11.51 -13.39
C ARG A 41 3.11 12.22 -12.05
N TRP A 42 2.98 11.49 -10.93
CA TRP A 42 2.92 12.11 -9.61
C TRP A 42 4.30 12.60 -9.17
N VAL A 43 5.35 11.82 -9.43
CA VAL A 43 6.74 12.14 -9.14
C VAL A 43 7.17 13.39 -9.92
N GLU A 44 6.89 13.46 -11.23
CA GLU A 44 7.19 14.64 -12.06
C GLU A 44 6.52 15.91 -11.51
N ARG A 45 5.24 15.81 -11.12
CA ARG A 45 4.51 16.94 -10.52
C ARG A 45 5.06 17.34 -9.14
N ALA A 46 5.58 16.39 -8.38
CA ALA A 46 6.17 16.66 -7.07
C ALA A 46 7.51 17.38 -7.22
N ASP A 47 8.36 16.93 -8.15
CA ASP A 47 9.63 17.61 -8.47
C ASP A 47 9.40 19.02 -8.98
N GLY A 48 8.46 19.22 -9.92
CA GLY A 48 8.13 20.55 -10.45
C GLY A 48 7.47 21.51 -9.45
N ARG A 49 7.29 21.09 -8.19
CA ARG A 49 6.71 21.89 -7.10
C ARG A 49 7.62 21.91 -5.86
N ASP A 50 8.91 21.61 -6.03
CA ASP A 50 9.93 21.58 -4.97
C ASP A 50 9.70 20.53 -3.85
N PHE A 51 8.96 19.45 -4.15
CA PHE A 51 8.77 18.32 -3.23
C PHE A 51 9.75 17.16 -3.52
N ALA A 52 11.02 17.46 -3.75
CA ALA A 52 12.04 16.49 -4.17
C ALA A 52 12.17 15.28 -3.23
N LEU A 53 12.09 15.48 -1.91
CA LEU A 53 12.14 14.39 -0.93
C LEU A 53 10.96 13.41 -1.11
N ALA A 54 9.76 13.92 -1.36
CA ALA A 54 8.58 13.09 -1.54
C ALA A 54 8.61 12.37 -2.89
N ALA A 55 9.08 13.04 -3.94
CA ALA A 55 9.30 12.44 -5.26
C ALA A 55 10.30 11.29 -5.19
N ASN A 56 11.47 11.51 -4.57
CA ASN A 56 12.50 10.49 -4.39
C ASN A 56 12.03 9.31 -3.53
N TYR A 57 11.24 9.58 -2.49
CA TYR A 57 10.62 8.51 -1.72
C TYR A 57 9.72 7.63 -2.59
N ILE A 58 8.81 8.24 -3.37
CA ILE A 58 7.90 7.49 -4.24
C ILE A 58 8.65 6.71 -5.32
N ARG A 59 9.67 7.31 -5.97
CA ARG A 59 10.55 6.59 -6.91
C ARG A 59 11.12 5.31 -6.31
N ARG A 60 11.62 5.39 -5.07
CA ARG A 60 12.25 4.26 -4.37
C ARG A 60 11.25 3.17 -3.99
N VAL A 61 10.02 3.52 -3.65
CA VAL A 61 9.02 2.55 -3.13
C VAL A 61 7.97 2.13 -4.15
N ARG A 62 8.02 2.62 -5.40
CA ARG A 62 6.95 2.43 -6.40
C ARG A 62 6.54 0.96 -6.59
N GLU A 63 7.50 0.05 -6.70
CA GLU A 63 7.20 -1.38 -6.90
C GLU A 63 6.60 -2.00 -5.62
N LYS A 64 7.01 -1.52 -4.44
CA LYS A 64 6.42 -1.97 -3.17
C LYS A 64 4.94 -1.58 -3.03
N LEU A 65 4.52 -0.51 -3.69
CA LEU A 65 3.11 -0.09 -3.71
C LEU A 65 2.25 -0.97 -4.63
N LEU A 66 2.86 -1.80 -5.47
CA LEU A 66 2.19 -2.70 -6.42
C LEU A 66 2.14 -4.15 -5.93
N THR A 67 2.95 -4.51 -4.94
CA THR A 67 3.13 -5.89 -4.48
C THR A 67 1.82 -6.63 -4.22
N PHE A 68 0.82 -5.97 -3.62
CA PHE A 68 -0.47 -6.62 -3.35
C PHE A 68 -1.28 -6.96 -4.61
N ALA A 69 -1.13 -6.16 -5.67
CA ALA A 69 -1.80 -6.38 -6.94
C ALA A 69 -1.06 -7.42 -7.78
N GLU A 70 0.27 -7.42 -7.72
CA GLU A 70 1.11 -8.44 -8.38
C GLU A 70 0.94 -9.81 -7.70
N ALA A 71 0.89 -9.86 -6.37
CA ALA A 71 0.59 -11.08 -5.63
C ALA A 71 -0.78 -11.67 -6.03
N ALA A 72 -1.79 -10.83 -6.23
CA ALA A 72 -3.10 -11.30 -6.68
C ALA A 72 -3.02 -11.99 -8.05
N LEU A 73 -2.20 -11.50 -8.98
CA LEU A 73 -1.96 -12.18 -10.27
C LEU A 73 -1.26 -13.54 -10.12
N LEU A 74 -0.54 -13.76 -9.02
CA LEU A 74 0.10 -15.04 -8.67
C LEU A 74 -0.84 -15.97 -7.88
N GLY A 75 -2.07 -15.55 -7.59
CA GLY A 75 -3.02 -16.31 -6.77
C GLY A 75 -2.87 -16.06 -5.26
N ASP A 76 -2.04 -15.11 -4.85
CA ASP A 76 -1.79 -14.79 -3.44
C ASP A 76 -2.58 -13.56 -2.97
N TYR A 77 -3.32 -13.70 -1.88
CA TYR A 77 -4.01 -12.59 -1.24
C TYR A 77 -3.10 -11.84 -0.26
N VAL A 78 -2.79 -10.60 -0.58
CA VAL A 78 -2.09 -9.67 0.32
C VAL A 78 -3.05 -8.55 0.74
N PRO A 79 -3.35 -8.41 2.05
CA PRO A 79 -4.14 -7.29 2.55
C PRO A 79 -3.46 -5.95 2.27
N TYR A 80 -4.21 -4.98 1.76
CA TYR A 80 -3.69 -3.62 1.52
C TYR A 80 -3.46 -2.80 2.80
N THR A 81 -3.87 -3.33 3.96
CA THR A 81 -3.78 -2.69 5.27
C THR A 81 -3.13 -3.63 6.28
N ASN A 82 -2.23 -3.08 7.08
CA ASN A 82 -1.64 -3.73 8.25
C ASN A 82 -2.45 -3.45 9.53
N ASN A 83 -3.64 -2.84 9.47
CA ASN A 83 -4.41 -2.43 10.65
C ASN A 83 -4.62 -3.57 11.65
N LYS A 84 -4.82 -4.79 11.16
CA LYS A 84 -4.95 -5.98 12.02
C LYS A 84 -3.64 -6.23 12.79
N VAL A 85 -2.51 -6.23 12.09
CA VAL A 85 -1.18 -6.41 12.68
C VAL A 85 -0.85 -5.28 13.65
N GLU A 86 -1.13 -4.02 13.29
CA GLU A 86 -0.92 -2.88 14.20
C GLU A 86 -1.78 -2.98 15.45
N ARG A 87 -3.03 -3.42 15.31
CA ARG A 87 -3.93 -3.64 16.45
C ARG A 87 -3.40 -4.74 17.37
N GLU A 88 -3.02 -5.89 16.81
CA GLU A 88 -2.44 -7.01 17.56
C GLU A 88 -1.14 -6.60 18.26
N PHE A 89 -0.26 -5.89 17.56
CA PHE A 89 0.98 -5.37 18.14
C PHE A 89 0.70 -4.41 19.29
N ARG A 90 -0.27 -3.49 19.12
CA ARG A 90 -0.66 -2.55 20.17
C ARG A 90 -1.25 -3.26 21.39
N GLU A 91 -2.11 -4.26 21.19
CA GLU A 91 -2.65 -5.09 22.28
C GLU A 91 -1.54 -5.82 23.04
N ASN A 92 -0.56 -6.39 22.33
CA ASN A 92 0.61 -7.02 22.95
C ASN A 92 1.43 -6.02 23.77
N VAL A 93 1.74 -4.85 23.22
CA VAL A 93 2.48 -3.79 23.95
C VAL A 93 1.74 -3.36 25.21
N TYR A 94 0.41 -3.19 25.17
CA TYR A 94 -0.37 -2.86 26.37
C TYR A 94 -0.28 -3.95 27.44
N ARG A 95 -0.37 -5.23 27.05
CA ARG A 95 -0.25 -6.36 27.97
C ARG A 95 1.17 -6.45 28.57
N THR A 96 2.20 -6.32 27.75
CA THR A 96 3.60 -6.36 28.21
C THR A 96 3.93 -5.19 29.13
N LYS A 97 3.44 -3.97 28.84
CA LYS A 97 3.58 -2.83 29.74
C LYS A 97 2.90 -3.04 31.09
N ARG A 98 1.77 -3.75 31.12
CA ARG A 98 1.07 -4.12 32.36
C ARG A 98 1.87 -5.14 33.19
N ILE A 99 2.56 -6.08 32.53
CA ILE A 99 3.44 -7.06 33.18
C ILE A 99 4.74 -6.39 33.69
N GLY A 100 5.33 -5.47 32.92
CA GLY A 100 6.53 -4.72 33.33
C GLY A 100 6.33 -3.74 34.49
N GLY A 101 5.09 -3.49 34.90
CA GLY A 101 4.75 -2.74 36.12
C GLY A 101 4.59 -3.62 37.36
N SER A 102 4.62 -4.94 37.22
CA SER A 102 4.65 -5.91 38.31
C SER A 102 5.96 -6.68 38.24
N TRP A 103 6.99 -6.14 38.88
CA TRP A 103 8.14 -6.96 39.27
C TRP A 103 7.64 -7.87 40.40
N SER A 104 7.87 -9.18 40.27
CA SER A 104 7.81 -10.08 41.43
C SER A 104 9.14 -9.92 42.16
N ASP A 105 9.06 -9.92 43.50
CA ASP A 105 10.24 -9.94 44.39
C ASP A 105 11.19 -11.10 44.08
#